data_AF-A0A2S1JTX1-F1
#
_entry.id   AF-A0A2S1JTX1-F1
#
_cell.length_a   1.000
_cell.length_b   1.000
_cell.length_c   1.000
_cell.angle_alpha   90.00
_cell.angle_beta   90.00
_cell.angle_gamma   90.00
#
_symmetry.space_group_name_H-M   'P 1'
#
loop_
_entity.id
_entity.type
_entity.pdbx_description
1 polymer ?
#
loop_
_entity_poly.entity_id
_entity_poly.type
_entity_poly.pdbx_seq_one_letter_code
_entity_poly.pdbx_strand_id
1 'polypeptide(L)'
;MSTSYSKELNRLAELMWEQEAELELKPQEEKETTPQKASTDSAPNDVFWGKWKGRYIVVMRYISGRTTSNVKLPNIYSDEAAARSAALDIIRKFPEASIRYLSAKELAVYL
;
A
#
# COMPACT_ATOMS: atom_id res chain seq x y z
N MET A 1 18.65 -22.00 -6.99
CA MET A 1 19.55 -21.07 -6.28
C MET A 1 19.10 -19.65 -6.59
N SER A 2 18.41 -18.96 -5.66
CA SER A 2 18.24 -17.48 -5.60
C SER A 2 17.18 -17.12 -4.54
N THR A 3 17.40 -17.50 -3.28
CA THR A 3 16.51 -17.17 -2.15
C THR A 3 17.21 -16.37 -1.04
N SER A 4 18.48 -16.01 -1.27
CA SER A 4 19.33 -15.32 -0.28
C SER A 4 19.19 -13.81 -0.36
N TYR A 5 19.10 -13.25 -1.57
CA TYR A 5 19.13 -11.80 -1.79
C TYR A 5 17.87 -11.08 -1.28
N SER A 6 16.69 -11.64 -1.54
CA SER A 6 15.42 -11.04 -1.09
C SER A 6 15.25 -11.05 0.42
N LYS A 7 15.82 -12.06 1.11
CA LYS A 7 15.80 -12.13 2.58
C LYS A 7 16.71 -11.08 3.20
N GLU A 8 17.84 -10.82 2.56
CA GLU A 8 18.82 -9.83 3.00
C GLU A 8 18.30 -8.40 2.83
N LEU A 9 17.58 -8.13 1.73
CA LEU A 9 16.88 -6.86 1.52
C LEU A 9 15.78 -6.60 2.56
N ASN A 10 15.00 -7.63 2.93
CA ASN A 10 13.98 -7.48 3.96
C ASN A 10 14.60 -7.21 5.34
N ARG A 11 15.71 -7.88 5.67
CA ARG A 11 16.43 -7.62 6.92
C ARG A 11 17.04 -6.22 6.98
N LEU A 12 17.53 -5.70 5.86
CA LEU A 12 18.02 -4.32 5.76
C LEU A 12 16.90 -3.29 5.93
N ALA A 13 15.72 -3.56 5.38
CA ALA A 13 14.56 -2.69 5.54
C ALA A 13 14.06 -2.63 7.00
N GLU A 14 14.06 -3.76 7.71
CA GLU A 14 13.71 -3.82 9.14
C GLU A 14 14.71 -3.02 10.01
N LEU A 15 16.02 -3.17 9.77
CA LEU A 15 17.05 -2.44 10.52
C LEU A 15 17.00 -0.92 10.28
N MET A 16 16.71 -0.48 9.04
CA MET A 16 16.53 0.94 8.73
C MET A 16 15.29 1.52 9.43
N TRP A 17 14.23 0.72 9.56
CA TRP A 17 13.01 1.13 10.25
C TRP A 17 13.23 1.28 11.77
N GLU A 18 13.98 0.37 12.40
CA GLU A 18 14.32 0.48 13.82
C GLU A 18 15.24 1.67 14.11
N GLN A 19 16.18 1.99 13.21
CA GLN A 19 17.04 3.19 13.36
C GLN A 19 16.29 4.52 13.17
N GLU A 20 15.31 4.59 12.26
CA GLU A 20 14.45 5.79 12.14
C GLU A 20 13.49 5.92 13.33
N ALA A 21 13.05 4.80 13.92
CA ALA A 21 12.17 4.79 15.10
C ALA A 21 12.84 5.26 16.40
N GLU A 22 14.18 5.23 16.49
CA GLU A 22 14.92 5.72 17.67
C GLU A 22 15.11 7.25 17.70
N LEU A 23 14.80 7.97 16.62
CA LEU A 23 15.10 9.41 16.52
C LEU A 23 13.90 10.37 16.57
N GLU A 24 12.66 9.89 16.58
CA GLU A 24 11.47 10.76 16.71
C GLU A 24 10.62 10.41 17.94
N LEU A 25 10.90 11.15 19.02
CA LEU A 25 9.94 11.85 19.88
C LEU A 25 8.85 11.05 20.64
N LYS A 26 8.96 11.20 21.97
CA LYS A 26 7.92 11.62 22.95
C LYS A 26 6.57 10.86 22.98
N PRO A 27 6.08 10.50 24.18
CA PRO A 27 4.87 9.72 24.36
C PRO A 27 3.63 10.53 23.93
N GLN A 28 2.88 10.00 22.96
CA GLN A 28 1.48 10.38 22.72
C GLN A 28 0.59 9.15 22.91
N GLU A 29 -0.19 9.24 23.98
CA GLU A 29 -1.48 8.64 24.29
C GLU A 29 -1.97 7.45 23.45
N GLU A 30 -2.16 6.34 24.17
CA GLU A 30 -3.18 5.33 23.90
C GLU A 30 -4.52 5.99 23.54
N LYS A 31 -4.94 5.82 22.29
CA LYS A 31 -6.36 5.68 21.96
C LYS A 31 -6.62 4.27 21.47
N GLU A 32 -6.97 3.45 22.45
CA GLU A 32 -7.73 2.23 22.29
C GLU A 32 -8.99 2.50 21.44
N THR A 33 -9.12 1.87 20.27
CA THR A 33 -10.42 1.60 19.63
C THR A 33 -10.27 0.49 18.60
N THR A 34 -10.61 -0.73 19.06
CA THR A 34 -11.29 -1.83 18.34
C THR A 34 -10.80 -2.29 16.95
N PRO A 35 -10.47 -3.59 16.78
CA PRO A 35 -10.13 -4.17 15.48
C PRO A 35 -11.39 -4.26 14.60
N GLN A 36 -11.52 -3.36 13.63
CA GLN A 36 -12.56 -3.47 12.61
C GLN A 36 -12.25 -4.61 11.64
N LYS A 37 -12.97 -5.72 11.87
CA LYS A 37 -13.51 -6.69 10.91
C LYS A 37 -12.69 -6.89 9.62
N ALA A 38 -11.97 -8.01 9.60
CA ALA A 38 -11.54 -8.68 8.38
C ALA A 38 -12.74 -8.84 7.43
N SER A 39 -12.81 -7.96 6.45
CA SER A 39 -13.80 -8.01 5.38
C SER A 39 -13.34 -9.08 4.41
N THR A 40 -14.18 -10.08 4.20
CA THR A 40 -13.98 -11.22 3.29
C THR A 40 -14.06 -10.76 1.83
N ASP A 41 -13.19 -9.83 1.45
CA ASP A 41 -13.03 -9.35 0.08
C ASP A 41 -11.77 -10.01 -0.48
N SER A 42 -11.88 -10.61 -1.67
CA SER A 42 -10.76 -11.17 -2.43
C SER A 42 -9.52 -10.28 -2.30
N ALA A 43 -8.35 -10.83 -1.96
CA ALA A 43 -7.14 -10.02 -1.80
C ALA A 43 -6.80 -9.27 -3.11
N PRO A 44 -6.45 -7.97 -3.06
CA PRO A 44 -5.91 -7.27 -4.22
C PRO A 44 -4.58 -7.93 -4.62
N ASN A 45 -4.34 -8.05 -5.92
CA ASN A 45 -3.08 -8.57 -6.43
C ASN A 45 -2.07 -7.44 -6.56
N ASP A 46 -2.52 -6.28 -7.02
CA ASP A 46 -1.70 -5.08 -7.13
C ASP A 46 -2.42 -3.87 -6.51
N VAL A 47 -1.66 -3.04 -5.83
CA VAL A 47 -2.05 -1.73 -5.31
C VAL A 47 -1.20 -0.69 -6.02
N PHE A 48 -1.84 0.11 -6.86
CA PHE A 48 -1.21 1.23 -7.54
C PHE A 48 -1.58 2.53 -6.85
N TRP A 49 -0.65 3.47 -6.77
CA TRP A 49 -0.98 4.80 -6.30
C TRP A 49 -0.17 5.87 -7.02
N GLY A 50 -0.69 7.09 -7.07
CA GLY A 50 0.06 8.23 -7.60
C GLY A 50 -0.81 9.43 -7.91
N LYS A 51 -0.21 10.46 -8.50
CA LYS A 51 -0.87 11.76 -8.73
C LYS A 51 -1.56 11.82 -10.09
N TRP A 52 -2.85 12.09 -10.09
CA TRP A 52 -3.69 12.30 -11.27
C TRP A 52 -4.56 13.55 -11.14
N LYS A 53 -4.52 14.44 -12.13
CA LYS A 53 -5.28 15.72 -12.16
C LYS A 53 -5.19 16.53 -10.85
N GLY A 54 -4.01 16.58 -10.24
CA GLY A 54 -3.75 17.33 -9.01
C GLY A 54 -4.22 16.65 -7.72
N ARG A 55 -4.76 15.44 -7.80
CA ARG A 55 -5.15 14.62 -6.64
C ARG A 55 -4.32 13.34 -6.59
N TYR A 56 -4.20 12.74 -5.43
CA TYR A 56 -3.55 11.44 -5.27
C TYR A 56 -4.61 10.37 -5.32
N ILE A 57 -4.37 9.31 -6.07
CA ILE A 57 -5.31 8.21 -6.24
C ILE A 57 -4.66 6.91 -5.85
N VAL A 58 -5.44 6.02 -5.24
CA VAL A 58 -5.06 4.64 -4.92
C VAL A 58 -6.03 3.71 -5.63
N VAL A 59 -5.48 2.82 -6.45
CA VAL A 59 -6.19 1.87 -7.28
C VAL A 59 -5.84 0.46 -6.84
N MET A 60 -6.84 -0.37 -6.60
CA MET A 60 -6.65 -1.78 -6.25
C MET A 60 -7.07 -2.64 -7.44
N ARG A 61 -6.17 -3.51 -7.89
CA ARG A 61 -6.40 -4.46 -8.98
C ARG A 61 -6.58 -5.86 -8.41
N TYR A 62 -7.71 -6.48 -8.74
CA TYR A 62 -8.01 -7.85 -8.37
C TYR A 62 -7.94 -8.72 -9.64
N ILE A 63 -7.00 -9.66 -9.67
CA ILE A 63 -6.89 -10.68 -10.71
C ILE A 63 -7.66 -11.90 -10.21
N SER A 64 -8.71 -12.30 -10.93
CA SER A 64 -9.44 -13.54 -10.67
C SER A 64 -9.38 -14.41 -11.93
N GLY A 65 -8.60 -15.49 -11.87
CA GLY A 65 -8.41 -16.39 -13.02
C GLY A 65 -7.73 -15.71 -14.21
N ARG A 66 -8.31 -15.85 -15.41
CA ARG A 66 -7.78 -15.26 -16.66
C ARG A 66 -8.26 -13.82 -16.94
N THR A 67 -9.06 -13.24 -16.05
CA THR A 67 -9.79 -12.01 -16.35
C THR A 67 -9.47 -10.95 -15.29
N THR A 68 -8.76 -9.89 -15.69
CA THR A 68 -8.58 -8.65 -14.89
C THR A 68 -9.91 -7.91 -14.81
N SER A 69 -10.77 -8.32 -13.88
CA SER A 69 -12.18 -7.92 -13.95
C SER A 69 -12.56 -6.82 -12.97
N ASN A 70 -11.77 -6.55 -11.95
CA ASN A 70 -12.19 -5.59 -10.92
C ASN A 70 -11.03 -4.64 -10.63
N VAL A 71 -11.09 -3.45 -11.23
CA VAL A 71 -10.47 -2.28 -10.66
C VAL A 71 -11.55 -1.64 -9.78
N LYS A 72 -11.41 -1.73 -8.45
CA LYS A 72 -12.33 -0.98 -7.57
C LYS A 72 -12.14 0.51 -7.86
N LEU A 73 -13.21 1.29 -7.68
CA LEU A 73 -13.17 2.74 -7.85
C LEU A 73 -11.95 3.33 -7.11
N PRO A 74 -11.19 4.22 -7.75
CA PRO A 74 -9.99 4.80 -7.16
C PRO A 74 -10.34 5.56 -5.89
N ASN A 75 -9.62 5.30 -4.80
CA ASN A 75 -9.71 6.14 -3.62
C ASN A 75 -8.93 7.43 -3.89
N ILE A 76 -9.59 8.57 -3.75
CA ILE A 76 -9.03 9.88 -4.08
C ILE A 76 -8.67 10.62 -2.79
N TYR A 77 -7.45 11.14 -2.74
CA TYR A 77 -6.88 11.88 -1.62
C TYR A 77 -6.38 13.25 -2.11
N SER A 78 -6.52 14.25 -1.25
CA SER A 78 -5.97 15.60 -1.48
C SER A 78 -4.50 15.71 -1.09
N ASP A 79 -4.00 14.80 -0.25
CA ASP A 79 -2.67 14.81 0.34
C ASP A 79 -1.89 13.56 -0.06
N GLU A 80 -0.60 13.72 -0.34
CA GLU A 80 0.31 12.64 -0.70
C GLU A 80 0.56 11.66 0.43
N ALA A 81 0.81 12.18 1.65
CA ALA A 81 1.08 11.37 2.83
C ALA A 81 -0.15 10.52 3.17
N ALA A 82 -1.35 11.08 3.02
CA ALA A 82 -2.60 10.34 3.22
C ALA A 82 -2.76 9.20 2.20
N ALA A 83 -2.50 9.45 0.91
CA ALA A 83 -2.56 8.43 -0.12
C ALA A 83 -1.51 7.32 0.08
N ARG A 84 -0.29 7.70 0.45
CA ARG A 84 0.80 6.77 0.75
C ARG A 84 0.47 5.91 1.97
N SER A 85 0.00 6.53 3.06
CA SER A 85 -0.43 5.81 4.26
C SER A 85 -1.54 4.82 3.95
N ALA A 86 -2.55 5.25 3.18
CA ALA A 86 -3.64 4.37 2.78
C ALA A 86 -3.16 3.19 1.91
N ALA A 87 -2.26 3.43 0.95
CA ALA A 87 -1.67 2.36 0.14
C ALA A 87 -0.86 1.37 1.01
N LEU A 88 -0.08 1.86 1.97
CA LEU A 88 0.67 1.03 2.91
C LEU A 88 -0.24 0.23 3.84
N ASP A 89 -1.32 0.82 4.34
CA ASP A 89 -2.30 0.12 5.17
C ASP A 89 -3.00 -1.01 4.43
N ILE A 90 -3.21 -0.86 3.12
CA ILE A 90 -3.74 -1.94 2.27
C ILE A 90 -2.72 -3.08 2.17
N ILE A 91 -1.44 -2.78 1.95
CA ILE A 91 -0.37 -3.81 1.91
C ILE A 91 -0.18 -4.49 3.26
N ARG A 92 -0.27 -3.75 4.38
CA ARG A 92 -0.24 -4.34 5.72
C ARG A 92 -1.38 -5.34 5.92
N LYS A 93 -2.55 -5.10 5.32
CA LYS A 93 -3.69 -6.04 5.34
C LYS A 93 -3.51 -7.19 4.35
N PHE A 94 -2.80 -6.97 3.24
CA PHE A 94 -2.61 -7.93 2.15
C PHE A 94 -1.13 -7.97 1.73
N PRO A 95 -0.25 -8.65 2.49
CA PRO A 95 1.19 -8.63 2.25
C PRO A 95 1.61 -9.30 0.93
N GLU A 96 0.76 -10.15 0.37
CA GLU A 96 0.96 -10.81 -0.92
C GLU A 96 0.70 -9.89 -2.13
N ALA A 97 0.11 -8.70 -1.90
CA ALA A 97 -0.16 -7.74 -2.95
C ALA A 97 1.11 -6.94 -3.30
N SER A 98 1.32 -6.63 -4.58
CA SER A 98 2.41 -5.74 -4.99
C SER A 98 2.00 -4.27 -4.84
N ILE A 99 2.91 -3.40 -4.36
CA ILE A 99 2.69 -1.96 -4.31
C ILE A 99 3.59 -1.24 -5.32
N ARG A 100 3.00 -0.37 -6.14
CA ARG A 100 3.76 0.45 -7.09
C ARG A 100 3.23 1.86 -7.16
N TYR A 101 4.16 2.81 -7.21
CA TYR A 101 3.86 4.19 -7.56
C TYR A 101 3.81 4.31 -9.09
N LEU A 102 2.74 4.88 -9.62
CA LEU A 102 2.54 5.07 -11.06
C LEU A 102 2.48 6.55 -11.43
N SER A 103 3.02 6.88 -12.60
CA SER A 103 2.86 8.22 -13.17
C SER A 103 1.41 8.47 -13.60
N ALA A 104 1.06 9.74 -13.82
CA ALA A 104 -0.26 10.11 -14.31
C ALA A 104 -0.65 9.32 -15.57
N LYS A 105 0.25 9.21 -16.55
CA LYS A 105 -0.02 8.50 -17.82
C LYS A 105 -0.34 7.02 -17.61
N GLU A 106 0.31 6.38 -16.65
CA GLU A 106 0.09 4.98 -16.33
C GLU A 106 -1.20 4.79 -15.53
N LEU A 107 -1.50 5.69 -14.60
CA LEU A 107 -2.76 5.68 -13.86
C LEU A 107 -3.98 5.83 -14.78
N ALA A 108 -3.85 6.58 -15.88
CA ALA A 108 -4.91 6.75 -16.87
C ALA A 108 -5.41 5.43 -17.49
N VAL A 109 -4.58 4.39 -17.53
CA VAL A 109 -4.96 3.07 -18.06
C VAL A 109 -5.91 2.34 -17.11
N TYR A 110 -5.90 2.72 -15.82
CA TYR A 110 -6.66 2.09 -14.76
C TYR A 110 -7.86 2.92 -14.29
N LEU A 111 -8.05 4.12 -14.84
CA LEU A 111 -9.15 5.05 -14.54
C LEU A 111 -10.17 5.08 -15.69
#